data_AF-A0AAV6CJ41-F1
#
_entry.id   AF-A0AAV6CJ41-F1
#
_cell.length_a   1.000
_cell.length_b   1.000
_cell.length_c   1.000
_cell.angle_alpha   90.00
_cell.angle_beta   90.00
_cell.angle_gamma   90.00
#
_symmetry.space_group_name_H-M   'P 1'
#
loop_
_entity.id
_entity.type
_entity.pdbx_description
1 polymer ?
#
loop_
_entity_poly.entity_id
_entity_poly.type
_entity_poly.pdbx_seq_one_letter_code
_entity_poly.pdbx_strand_id
1 'polypeptide(L)'
;FAHGSFDVVNGQARPGIARLTSSGALDTGFAPGVEHLIFVHASADGSVLAYSQENVLRLSPTGRIDATFTAVKGEHFLVTPSGIVHAITHEAVTLGSIQEYTRYWISRHNADGSSTGSAPMTILVDNRSTTLQPRGENEIALFGAFNEVNGQPRASLATVNVSGVTPKILVAAPVWETGGSASVTLVRTGDNSEALTVRYSTADLTARAGVHYEAASGELKFPPNVSTGTVPLRLPDNPTASADTMLNLVFRTPGGIAINESPLTILNDDPGFLVSELFLPDQKTVALRFTGRGTPNLESSKTLEEWLAYERQPSKREILVPDTTRSDMEFFTFTVEE
;
A
#
# COMPACT_ATOMS: atom_id res chain seq x y z
N PHE A 1 1.96 -31.92 23.23
CA PHE A 1 0.70 -32.54 22.79
C PHE A 1 1.04 -33.71 21.87
N ALA A 2 0.22 -34.76 21.87
CA ALA A 2 0.21 -35.79 20.83
C ALA A 2 -1.05 -35.60 19.98
N HIS A 3 -0.94 -35.68 18.66
CA HIS A 3 -2.08 -35.59 17.75
C HIS A 3 -1.90 -36.55 16.56
N GLY A 4 -3.01 -36.99 15.96
CA GLY A 4 -3.01 -37.95 14.86
C GLY A 4 -4.21 -38.90 14.89
N SER A 5 -4.15 -39.96 14.10
CA SER A 5 -5.22 -40.98 14.07
C SER A 5 -5.08 -41.95 15.24
N PHE A 6 -5.68 -41.62 16.38
CA PHE A 6 -5.81 -42.48 17.55
C PHE A 6 -7.07 -42.15 18.33
N ASP A 7 -7.61 -43.14 19.05
CA ASP A 7 -8.85 -43.00 19.84
C ASP A 7 -8.59 -42.98 21.35
N VAL A 8 -7.45 -43.52 21.78
CA VAL A 8 -7.14 -43.80 23.19
C VAL A 8 -5.70 -43.45 23.50
N VAL A 9 -5.47 -42.82 24.66
CA VAL A 9 -4.14 -42.60 25.23
C VAL A 9 -4.15 -43.11 26.66
N ASN A 10 -3.23 -44.01 27.01
CA ASN A 10 -3.14 -44.64 28.33
C ASN A 10 -4.49 -45.19 28.85
N GLY A 11 -5.29 -45.80 27.98
CA GLY A 11 -6.58 -46.40 28.32
C GLY A 11 -7.75 -45.40 28.49
N GLN A 12 -7.52 -44.10 28.27
CA GLN A 12 -8.55 -43.07 28.31
C GLN A 12 -8.91 -42.60 26.89
N ALA A 13 -10.19 -42.45 26.61
CA ALA A 13 -10.67 -41.95 25.31
C ALA A 13 -10.14 -40.52 25.07
N ARG A 14 -9.37 -40.36 23.99
CA ARG A 14 -8.72 -39.13 23.54
C ARG A 14 -8.63 -39.16 22.01
N PRO A 15 -9.75 -39.06 21.29
CA PRO A 15 -9.71 -39.11 19.83
C PRO A 15 -8.94 -37.91 19.28
N GLY A 16 -7.97 -38.16 18.40
CA GLY A 16 -7.30 -37.13 17.62
C GLY A 16 -6.21 -36.32 18.33
N ILE A 17 -6.37 -36.01 19.63
CA ILE A 17 -5.42 -35.18 20.39
C ILE A 17 -5.41 -35.50 21.89
N ALA A 18 -4.21 -35.47 22.47
CA ALA A 18 -3.98 -35.55 23.91
C ALA A 18 -2.91 -34.56 24.37
N ARG A 19 -3.12 -33.97 25.56
CA ARG A 19 -2.05 -33.24 26.26
C ARG A 19 -1.37 -34.20 27.23
N LEU A 20 -0.04 -34.19 27.22
CA LEU A 20 0.78 -34.94 28.16
C LEU A 20 1.49 -33.95 29.08
N THR A 21 1.69 -34.33 30.34
CA THR A 21 2.51 -33.59 31.30
C THR A 21 3.98 -33.68 30.92
N SER A 22 4.84 -32.91 31.60
CA SER A 22 6.30 -32.99 31.43
C SER A 22 6.87 -34.37 31.82
N SER A 23 6.16 -35.16 32.62
CA SER A 23 6.52 -36.54 32.94
C SER A 23 6.01 -37.56 31.91
N GLY A 24 5.31 -37.12 30.87
CA GLY A 24 4.70 -37.99 29.85
C GLY A 24 3.36 -38.62 30.28
N ALA A 25 2.85 -38.29 31.47
CA ALA A 25 1.54 -38.75 31.91
C ALA A 25 0.42 -38.02 31.14
N LEU A 26 -0.75 -38.67 30.99
CA LEU A 26 -1.91 -38.03 30.37
C LEU A 26 -2.42 -36.90 31.27
N ASP A 27 -2.58 -35.70 30.71
CA ASP A 27 -3.30 -34.62 31.37
C ASP A 27 -4.80 -34.84 31.21
N THR A 28 -5.44 -35.23 32.31
CA THR A 28 -6.88 -35.53 32.33
C THR A 28 -7.75 -34.27 32.31
N GLY A 29 -7.21 -33.10 32.66
CA GLY A 29 -7.89 -31.80 32.60
C GLY A 29 -8.03 -31.24 31.18
N PHE A 30 -7.25 -31.76 30.24
CA PHE A 30 -7.44 -31.53 28.81
C PHE A 30 -8.34 -32.64 28.24
N ALA A 31 -9.62 -32.33 28.07
CA ALA A 31 -10.66 -33.24 27.60
C ALA A 31 -11.29 -32.69 26.30
N PRO A 32 -10.60 -32.86 25.16
CA PRO A 32 -11.06 -32.35 23.88
C PRO A 32 -12.30 -33.15 23.42
N GLY A 33 -13.37 -32.43 23.14
CA GLY A 33 -14.61 -32.97 22.56
C GLY A 33 -14.65 -32.86 21.03
N VAL A 34 -13.48 -32.80 20.40
CA VAL A 34 -13.32 -32.68 18.95
C VAL A 34 -12.62 -33.92 18.42
N GLU A 35 -13.06 -34.39 17.26
CA GLU A 35 -12.52 -35.57 16.60
C GLU A 35 -11.78 -35.17 15.31
N HIS A 36 -10.91 -36.06 14.83
CA HIS A 36 -10.27 -35.95 13.52
C HIS A 36 -9.47 -34.65 13.30
N LEU A 37 -8.55 -34.34 14.23
CA LEU A 37 -7.61 -33.24 14.06
C LEU A 37 -6.42 -33.67 13.20
N ILE A 38 -6.07 -32.87 12.20
CA ILE A 38 -4.94 -33.17 11.30
C ILE A 38 -3.71 -32.34 11.70
N PHE A 39 -3.88 -31.03 11.87
CA PHE A 39 -2.82 -30.10 12.29
C PHE A 39 -3.19 -29.40 13.59
N VAL A 40 -2.21 -29.21 14.47
CA VAL A 40 -2.38 -28.47 15.72
C VAL A 40 -1.20 -27.54 15.96
N HIS A 41 -1.47 -26.40 16.58
CA HIS A 41 -0.46 -25.46 17.06
C HIS A 41 -0.79 -25.09 18.50
N ALA A 42 0.11 -25.43 19.42
CA ALA A 42 -0.06 -25.09 20.82
C ALA A 42 0.47 -23.68 21.10
N SER A 43 -0.33 -22.89 21.79
CA SER A 43 0.02 -21.54 22.22
C SER A 43 0.60 -21.53 23.64
N ALA A 44 1.35 -20.48 23.98
CA ALA A 44 1.98 -20.33 25.29
C ALA A 44 0.97 -20.21 26.45
N ASP A 45 -0.24 -19.70 26.17
CA ASP A 45 -1.35 -19.61 27.11
C ASP A 45 -2.07 -20.95 27.35
N GLY A 46 -1.62 -22.02 26.68
CA GLY A 46 -2.20 -23.36 26.76
C GLY A 46 -3.38 -23.61 25.81
N SER A 47 -3.82 -22.60 25.06
CA SER A 47 -4.78 -22.79 23.96
C SER A 47 -4.15 -23.56 22.80
N VAL A 48 -4.99 -24.14 21.95
CA VAL A 48 -4.54 -24.92 20.78
C VAL A 48 -5.34 -24.50 19.57
N LEU A 49 -4.67 -23.98 18.54
CA LEU A 49 -5.27 -23.91 17.20
C LEU A 49 -5.23 -25.29 16.56
N ALA A 50 -6.34 -25.70 15.96
CA ALA A 50 -6.53 -27.04 15.44
C ALA A 50 -7.26 -26.98 14.11
N TYR A 51 -6.87 -27.84 13.17
CA TYR A 51 -7.58 -28.03 11.91
C TYR A 51 -8.47 -29.26 11.97
N SER A 52 -9.77 -29.07 11.75
CA SER A 52 -10.81 -30.11 11.70
C SER A 52 -11.83 -29.77 10.62
N GLN A 53 -12.19 -30.75 9.79
CA GLN A 53 -13.30 -30.65 8.83
C GLN A 53 -13.34 -29.30 8.06
N GLU A 54 -12.24 -28.96 7.36
CA GLU A 54 -12.10 -27.72 6.56
C GLU A 54 -12.03 -26.40 7.34
N ASN A 55 -12.01 -26.46 8.67
CA ASN A 55 -11.93 -25.28 9.52
C ASN A 55 -10.75 -25.33 10.48
N VAL A 56 -10.09 -24.19 10.63
CA VAL A 56 -9.21 -23.89 11.75
C VAL A 56 -10.08 -23.37 12.88
N LEU A 57 -9.97 -23.99 14.04
CA LEU A 57 -10.68 -23.65 15.27
C LEU A 57 -9.68 -23.53 16.43
N ARG A 58 -10.07 -22.84 17.50
CA ARG A 58 -9.27 -22.76 18.73
C ARG A 58 -9.90 -23.59 19.83
N LEU A 59 -9.07 -24.35 20.53
CA LEU A 59 -9.41 -25.04 21.77
C LEU A 59 -8.83 -24.25 22.93
N SER A 60 -9.64 -24.06 23.97
CA SER A 60 -9.20 -23.49 25.25
C SER A 60 -8.18 -24.42 25.95
N PRO A 61 -7.52 -23.95 27.03
CA PRO A 61 -6.59 -24.79 27.81
C PRO A 61 -7.19 -26.04 28.45
N THR A 62 -8.52 -26.18 28.47
CA THR A 62 -9.22 -27.41 28.93
C THR A 62 -9.59 -28.35 27.79
N GLY A 63 -9.31 -27.98 26.53
CA GLY A 63 -9.62 -28.75 25.33
C GLY A 63 -11.01 -28.47 24.75
N ARG A 64 -11.83 -27.63 25.39
CA ARG A 64 -13.14 -27.21 24.84
C ARG A 64 -12.96 -26.21 23.71
N ILE A 65 -13.82 -26.27 22.69
CA ILE A 65 -13.89 -25.26 21.63
C ILE A 65 -14.05 -23.88 22.26
N ASP A 66 -13.19 -22.96 21.86
CA ASP A 66 -13.23 -21.57 22.26
C ASP A 66 -14.19 -20.81 21.34
N ALA A 67 -15.37 -20.48 21.86
CA ALA A 67 -16.41 -19.78 21.12
C ALA A 67 -16.06 -18.31 20.80
N THR A 68 -15.01 -17.75 21.38
CA THR A 68 -14.53 -16.40 21.05
C THR A 68 -13.68 -16.38 19.79
N PHE A 69 -13.21 -17.54 19.34
CA PHE A 69 -12.46 -17.66 18.10
C PHE A 69 -13.42 -17.82 16.91
N THR A 70 -13.28 -16.95 15.91
CA THR A 70 -14.01 -17.05 14.65
C THR A 70 -13.36 -18.14 13.81
N ALA A 71 -14.09 -19.22 13.51
CA ALA A 71 -13.56 -20.32 12.71
C ALA A 71 -13.14 -19.85 11.31
N VAL A 72 -11.99 -20.32 10.86
CA VAL A 72 -11.38 -19.91 9.59
C VAL A 72 -11.35 -21.06 8.61
N LYS A 73 -11.79 -20.83 7.36
CA LYS A 73 -11.65 -21.84 6.29
C LYS A 73 -10.21 -21.96 5.80
N GLY A 74 -9.74 -23.19 5.67
CA GLY A 74 -8.43 -23.52 5.13
C GLY A 74 -8.15 -25.01 5.24
N GLU A 75 -7.20 -25.54 4.49
CA GLU A 75 -6.78 -26.95 4.57
C GLU A 75 -5.55 -27.11 5.50
N HIS A 76 -4.75 -26.05 5.58
CA HIS A 76 -3.60 -25.93 6.46
C HIS A 76 -3.60 -24.56 7.11
N PHE A 77 -2.80 -24.39 8.15
CA PHE A 77 -2.57 -23.08 8.74
C PHE A 77 -1.16 -22.93 9.29
N LEU A 78 -0.72 -21.68 9.37
CA LEU A 78 0.51 -21.28 10.03
C LEU A 78 0.17 -20.16 11.02
N VAL A 79 0.88 -20.14 12.13
CA VAL A 79 0.71 -19.13 13.18
C VAL A 79 2.01 -18.37 13.34
N THR A 80 1.94 -17.05 13.26
CA THR A 80 3.09 -16.16 13.47
C THR A 80 3.36 -15.99 14.97
N PRO A 81 4.54 -15.47 15.37
CA PRO A 81 4.82 -15.17 16.77
C PRO A 81 3.81 -14.22 17.44
N SER A 82 3.22 -13.27 16.70
CA SER A 82 2.16 -12.37 17.21
C SER A 82 0.78 -13.03 17.32
N GLY A 83 0.61 -14.27 16.85
CA GLY A 83 -0.65 -15.01 16.88
C GLY A 83 -1.51 -14.87 15.63
N ILE A 84 -1.07 -14.12 14.61
CA ILE A 84 -1.78 -14.07 13.32
C ILE A 84 -1.86 -15.45 12.69
N VAL A 85 -3.03 -15.80 12.19
CA VAL A 85 -3.33 -17.07 11.54
C VAL A 85 -3.32 -16.90 10.02
N HIS A 86 -2.41 -17.59 9.35
CA HIS A 86 -2.42 -17.74 7.90
C HIS A 86 -3.12 -19.04 7.53
N ALA A 87 -4.36 -18.96 7.07
CA ALA A 87 -5.09 -20.12 6.58
C ALA A 87 -4.82 -20.32 5.08
N ILE A 88 -4.48 -21.56 4.73
CA ILE A 88 -3.93 -21.92 3.44
C ILE A 88 -4.87 -22.92 2.77
N THR A 89 -5.26 -22.63 1.53
CA THR A 89 -5.84 -23.61 0.61
C THR A 89 -4.93 -23.74 -0.60
N HIS A 90 -5.00 -24.86 -1.30
CA HIS A 90 -4.23 -25.01 -2.53
C HIS A 90 -5.01 -25.68 -3.65
N GLU A 91 -4.67 -25.34 -4.89
CA GLU A 91 -5.12 -26.10 -6.07
C GLU A 91 -3.96 -26.40 -7.01
N ALA A 92 -4.16 -27.41 -7.83
CA ALA A 92 -3.32 -27.61 -8.99
C ALA A 92 -3.76 -26.72 -10.14
N VAL A 93 -2.80 -26.08 -10.80
CA VAL A 93 -3.03 -25.21 -11.95
C VAL A 93 -2.10 -25.63 -13.07
N THR A 94 -2.64 -25.85 -14.26
CA THR A 94 -1.83 -26.06 -15.46
C THR A 94 -1.53 -24.71 -16.10
N LEU A 95 -0.25 -24.38 -16.28
CA LEU A 95 0.19 -23.20 -17.02
C LEU A 95 0.99 -23.65 -18.25
N GLY A 96 0.51 -23.29 -19.44
CA GLY A 96 1.07 -23.79 -20.70
C GLY A 96 0.67 -25.25 -20.98
N SER A 97 1.43 -25.93 -21.84
CA SER A 97 1.06 -27.27 -22.35
C SER A 97 1.51 -28.44 -21.48
N ILE A 98 2.45 -28.26 -20.54
CA ILE A 98 3.07 -29.37 -19.79
C ILE A 98 3.47 -29.06 -18.34
N GLN A 99 3.36 -27.82 -17.84
CA GLN A 99 3.77 -27.50 -16.47
C GLN A 99 2.58 -27.45 -15.51
N GLU A 100 2.60 -28.30 -14.50
CA GLU A 100 1.70 -28.23 -13.35
C GLU A 100 2.32 -27.40 -12.24
N TYR A 101 1.60 -26.38 -11.81
CA TYR A 101 1.91 -25.60 -10.62
C TYR A 101 0.91 -25.94 -9.52
N THR A 102 1.33 -25.72 -8.29
CA THR A 102 0.45 -25.63 -7.13
C THR A 102 0.30 -24.16 -6.81
N ARG A 103 -0.95 -23.69 -6.82
CA ARG A 103 -1.30 -22.36 -6.35
C ARG A 103 -1.75 -22.48 -4.91
N TYR A 104 -0.99 -21.86 -4.01
CA TYR A 104 -1.40 -21.67 -2.62
C TYR A 104 -2.12 -20.34 -2.49
N TRP A 105 -3.35 -20.35 -1.98
CA TRP A 105 -4.02 -19.15 -1.48
C TRP A 105 -3.81 -19.03 0.02
N ILE A 106 -3.34 -17.87 0.44
CA ILE A 106 -3.02 -17.60 1.84
C ILE A 106 -3.88 -16.44 2.30
N SER A 107 -4.83 -16.73 3.17
CA SER A 107 -5.67 -15.73 3.82
C SER A 107 -5.13 -15.40 5.21
N ARG A 108 -5.17 -14.13 5.58
CA ARG A 108 -4.64 -13.62 6.86
C ARG A 108 -5.78 -13.30 7.81
N HIS A 109 -5.71 -13.83 9.02
CA HIS A 109 -6.72 -13.69 10.07
C HIS A 109 -6.05 -13.26 11.37
N ASN A 110 -6.77 -12.50 12.18
CA ASN A 110 -6.31 -12.07 13.50
C ASN A 110 -6.14 -13.28 14.44
N ALA A 111 -5.54 -13.07 15.61
CA ALA A 111 -5.33 -14.12 16.60
C ALA A 111 -6.65 -14.72 17.15
N ASP A 112 -7.75 -13.99 17.04
CA ASP A 112 -9.11 -14.43 17.36
C ASP A 112 -9.83 -15.05 16.14
N GLY A 113 -9.15 -15.23 15.00
CA GLY A 113 -9.70 -15.81 13.78
C GLY A 113 -10.59 -14.87 12.97
N SER A 114 -10.80 -13.63 13.42
CA SER A 114 -11.53 -12.64 12.64
C SER A 114 -10.77 -12.27 11.37
N SER A 115 -11.51 -11.94 10.30
CA SER A 115 -10.93 -11.52 9.03
C SER A 115 -10.12 -10.23 9.22
N THR A 116 -8.94 -10.16 8.61
CA THR A 116 -8.15 -8.92 8.54
C THR A 116 -8.66 -7.95 7.46
N GLY A 117 -9.70 -8.32 6.70
CA GLY A 117 -10.17 -7.57 5.54
C GLY A 117 -9.19 -7.57 4.35
N SER A 118 -8.04 -8.24 4.49
CA SER A 118 -7.01 -8.30 3.44
C SER A 118 -7.39 -9.34 2.37
N ALA A 119 -7.12 -9.00 1.11
CA ALA A 119 -7.26 -9.96 0.01
C ALA A 119 -6.31 -11.15 0.22
N PRO A 120 -6.73 -12.38 -0.12
CA PRO A 120 -5.86 -13.54 -0.04
C PRO A 120 -4.71 -13.40 -1.02
N MET A 121 -3.52 -13.79 -0.56
CA MET A 121 -2.30 -13.80 -1.38
C MET A 121 -2.19 -15.09 -2.16
N THR A 122 -1.42 -15.08 -3.24
CA THR A 122 -1.13 -16.29 -4.03
C THR A 122 0.37 -16.57 -4.09
N ILE A 123 0.74 -17.84 -3.98
CA ILE A 123 2.08 -18.34 -4.28
C ILE A 123 1.94 -19.47 -5.29
N LEU A 124 2.65 -19.37 -6.40
CA LEU A 124 2.76 -20.41 -7.42
C LEU A 124 4.08 -21.15 -7.25
N VAL A 125 4.01 -22.47 -7.16
CA VAL A 125 5.17 -23.35 -7.03
C VAL A 125 5.04 -24.49 -8.03
N ASP A 126 6.08 -24.82 -8.78
CA ASP A 126 6.05 -25.88 -9.82
C ASP A 126 5.94 -27.32 -9.26
N ASN A 127 5.68 -27.49 -7.96
CA ASN A 127 5.47 -28.79 -7.32
C ASN A 127 4.50 -28.72 -6.13
N ARG A 128 3.71 -29.78 -5.95
CA ARG A 128 2.73 -29.99 -4.86
C ARG A 128 3.34 -30.40 -3.53
N SER A 129 4.54 -30.99 -3.53
CA SER A 129 5.21 -31.43 -2.30
C SER A 129 6.05 -30.29 -1.70
N THR A 130 5.35 -29.25 -1.23
CA THR A 130 5.96 -28.07 -0.60
C THR A 130 5.40 -27.88 0.80
N THR A 131 6.30 -27.76 1.77
CA THR A 131 6.00 -27.40 3.16
C THR A 131 6.21 -25.91 3.34
N LEU A 132 5.27 -25.26 4.03
CA LEU A 132 5.33 -23.85 4.36
C LEU A 132 5.61 -23.69 5.87
N GLN A 133 6.46 -22.75 6.23
CA GLN A 133 6.83 -22.47 7.62
C GLN A 133 6.93 -20.97 7.87
N PRO A 134 6.29 -20.39 8.90
CA PRO A 134 6.47 -18.99 9.25
C PRO A 134 7.92 -18.75 9.70
N ARG A 135 8.55 -17.69 9.16
CA ARG A 135 9.85 -17.15 9.62
C ARG A 135 9.73 -15.84 10.38
N GLY A 136 8.59 -15.18 10.27
CA GLY A 136 8.25 -13.95 10.97
C GLY A 136 6.80 -13.58 10.68
N GLU A 137 6.42 -12.35 11.03
CA GLU A 137 5.04 -11.85 10.87
C GLU A 137 4.53 -11.90 9.43
N ASN A 138 5.42 -11.66 8.48
CA ASN A 138 5.09 -11.46 7.07
C ASN A 138 5.98 -12.29 6.14
N GLU A 139 6.65 -13.32 6.65
CA GLU A 139 7.56 -14.13 5.86
C GLU A 139 7.26 -15.60 6.07
N ILE A 140 7.08 -16.32 4.97
CA ILE A 140 6.97 -17.77 4.94
C ILE A 140 8.16 -18.33 4.18
N ALA A 141 8.82 -19.33 4.77
CA ALA A 141 9.75 -20.19 4.05
C ALA A 141 9.02 -21.36 3.42
N LEU A 142 9.44 -21.70 2.20
CA LEU A 142 9.00 -22.84 1.43
C LEU A 142 10.14 -23.85 1.37
N PHE A 143 9.84 -25.10 1.66
CA PHE A 143 10.77 -26.23 1.57
C PHE A 143 10.14 -27.33 0.74
N GLY A 144 10.86 -27.93 -0.20
CA GLY A 144 10.29 -29.02 -0.99
C GLY A 144 11.03 -29.32 -2.27
N ALA A 145 10.37 -30.04 -3.16
CA ALA A 145 10.91 -30.44 -4.46
C ALA A 145 10.47 -29.49 -5.58
N PHE A 146 10.71 -28.19 -5.46
CA PHE A 146 10.37 -27.18 -6.47
C PHE A 146 11.63 -26.58 -7.10
N ASN A 147 11.50 -26.06 -8.33
CA ASN A 147 12.56 -25.32 -9.04
C ASN A 147 12.19 -23.87 -9.31
N GLU A 148 10.92 -23.51 -9.09
CA GLU A 148 10.42 -22.18 -9.35
C GLU A 148 9.40 -21.75 -8.29
N VAL A 149 9.46 -20.47 -7.91
CA VAL A 149 8.43 -19.82 -7.09
C VAL A 149 8.03 -18.51 -7.77
N ASN A 150 6.75 -18.35 -8.09
CA ASN A 150 6.18 -17.16 -8.72
C ASN A 150 6.91 -16.71 -10.01
N GLY A 151 7.23 -17.62 -10.94
CA GLY A 151 7.95 -17.24 -12.17
C GLY A 151 9.47 -17.17 -12.01
N GLN A 152 10.00 -17.30 -10.79
CA GLN A 152 11.42 -17.06 -10.50
C GLN A 152 12.15 -18.36 -10.17
N PRO A 153 13.28 -18.66 -10.85
CA PRO A 153 14.10 -19.84 -10.54
C PRO A 153 14.58 -19.83 -9.10
N ARG A 154 14.07 -20.78 -8.31
CA ARG A 154 14.40 -20.99 -6.89
C ARG A 154 14.24 -22.47 -6.61
N ALA A 155 15.34 -23.17 -6.35
CA ALA A 155 15.28 -24.60 -6.10
C ALA A 155 15.23 -24.90 -4.59
N SER A 156 14.28 -25.73 -4.20
CA SER A 156 14.12 -26.41 -2.91
C SER A 156 13.94 -25.54 -1.65
N LEU A 157 14.39 -24.30 -1.66
CA LEU A 157 14.27 -23.34 -0.58
C LEU A 157 14.00 -21.95 -1.14
N ALA A 158 12.93 -21.33 -0.66
CA ALA A 158 12.59 -19.95 -0.96
C ALA A 158 11.98 -19.30 0.29
N THR A 159 12.13 -17.99 0.41
CA THR A 159 11.29 -17.20 1.31
C THR A 159 10.40 -16.30 0.49
N VAL A 160 9.14 -16.23 0.90
CA VAL A 160 8.12 -15.38 0.27
C VAL A 160 7.60 -14.44 1.33
N ASN A 161 7.59 -13.16 0.99
CA ASN A 161 6.89 -12.18 1.78
C ASN A 161 5.38 -12.36 1.58
N VAL A 162 4.69 -12.65 2.68
CA VAL A 162 3.25 -12.81 2.76
C VAL A 162 2.63 -11.71 3.60
N SER A 163 3.24 -10.52 3.61
CA SER A 163 2.47 -9.37 4.04
C SER A 163 1.34 -9.19 3.03
N GLY A 164 0.11 -9.36 3.50
CA GLY A 164 -0.99 -8.53 3.02
C GLY A 164 -0.67 -7.08 3.41
N VAL A 165 0.29 -6.50 2.69
CA VAL A 165 0.95 -5.18 2.82
C VAL A 165 1.26 -4.75 4.27
N THR A 166 2.55 -4.69 4.66
CA THR A 166 2.99 -3.82 5.77
C THR A 166 2.28 -2.47 5.63
N PRO A 167 1.66 -1.89 6.69
CA PRO A 167 0.85 -0.70 6.52
C PRO A 167 1.69 0.40 5.91
N LYS A 168 1.38 0.76 4.66
CA LYS A 168 1.97 1.91 3.99
C LYS A 168 1.05 3.09 4.20
N ILE A 169 1.64 4.26 4.29
CA ILE A 169 0.89 5.52 4.28
C ILE A 169 1.08 6.14 2.90
N LEU A 170 -0.01 6.25 2.15
CA LEU A 170 -0.02 6.78 0.79
C LEU A 170 -0.72 8.13 0.77
N VAL A 171 -0.20 9.05 -0.04
CA VAL A 171 -0.91 10.27 -0.42
C VAL A 171 -2.06 9.88 -1.34
N ALA A 172 -3.28 10.28 -0.99
CA ALA A 172 -4.49 9.86 -1.70
C ALA A 172 -4.66 10.53 -3.07
N ALA A 173 -4.26 11.80 -3.16
CA ALA A 173 -4.46 12.64 -4.32
C ALA A 173 -3.47 13.82 -4.32
N PRO A 174 -3.20 14.40 -5.50
CA PRO A 174 -2.51 15.69 -5.58
C PRO A 174 -3.33 16.81 -4.92
N VAL A 175 -2.66 17.93 -4.60
CA VAL A 175 -3.30 19.12 -4.00
C VAL A 175 -2.95 20.37 -4.79
N TRP A 176 -3.85 21.35 -4.81
CA TRP A 176 -3.62 22.64 -5.44
C TRP A 176 -2.90 23.61 -4.51
N GLU A 177 -2.13 24.55 -5.06
CA GLU A 177 -1.48 25.63 -4.30
C GLU A 177 -2.41 26.80 -3.92
N THR A 178 -3.63 26.82 -4.49
CA THR A 178 -4.69 27.87 -4.49
C THR A 178 -5.17 28.49 -3.15
N GLY A 179 -4.54 28.24 -2.01
CA GLY A 179 -5.13 28.62 -0.71
C GLY A 179 -4.18 28.84 0.46
N GLY A 180 -2.86 28.87 0.25
CA GLY A 180 -1.87 29.05 1.33
C GLY A 180 -1.77 27.85 2.30
N SER A 181 -2.75 26.96 2.32
CA SER A 181 -2.78 25.71 3.09
C SER A 181 -3.63 24.66 2.37
N ALA A 182 -3.09 23.46 2.21
CA ALA A 182 -3.80 22.28 1.72
C ALA A 182 -3.99 21.24 2.82
N SER A 183 -5.06 20.47 2.73
CA SER A 183 -5.30 19.29 3.58
C SER A 183 -4.90 18.04 2.80
N VAL A 184 -3.77 17.44 3.14
CA VAL A 184 -3.26 16.25 2.46
C VAL A 184 -3.94 15.03 3.06
N THR A 185 -4.77 14.35 2.26
CA THR A 185 -5.40 13.08 2.65
C THR A 185 -4.41 11.94 2.49
N LEU A 186 -4.24 11.17 3.58
CA LEU A 186 -3.37 10.02 3.66
C LEU A 186 -4.21 8.75 3.86
N VAL A 187 -3.80 7.67 3.18
CA VAL A 187 -4.44 6.36 3.25
C VAL A 187 -3.46 5.37 3.84
N ARG A 188 -3.83 4.77 4.98
CA ARG A 188 -3.19 3.58 5.54
C ARG A 188 -3.68 2.35 4.76
N THR A 189 -2.75 1.60 4.19
CA THR A 189 -3.04 0.31 3.55
C THR A 189 -2.85 -0.85 4.52
N GLY A 190 -3.30 -2.03 4.12
CA GLY A 190 -3.18 -3.25 4.92
C GLY A 190 -4.17 -3.25 6.10
N ASP A 191 -3.80 -4.02 7.12
CA ASP A 191 -4.63 -4.23 8.31
C ASP A 191 -4.73 -2.96 9.16
N ASN A 192 -5.96 -2.53 9.44
CA ASN A 192 -6.29 -1.37 10.24
C ASN A 192 -7.04 -1.70 11.54
N SER A 193 -7.17 -2.98 11.89
CA SER A 193 -7.88 -3.42 13.10
C SER A 193 -7.28 -2.81 14.37
N GLU A 194 -5.96 -2.66 14.42
CA GLU A 194 -5.24 -2.00 15.50
C GLU A 194 -4.88 -0.55 15.18
N ALA A 195 -4.76 0.26 16.24
CA ALA A 195 -4.30 1.64 16.12
C ALA A 195 -2.87 1.70 15.57
N LEU A 196 -2.58 2.65 14.68
CA LEU A 196 -1.23 2.93 14.20
C LEU A 196 -0.91 4.42 14.41
N THR A 197 0.18 4.70 15.09
CA THR A 197 0.74 6.07 15.16
C THR A 197 1.97 6.14 14.27
N VAL A 198 2.02 7.13 13.39
CA VAL A 198 3.16 7.39 12.51
C VAL A 198 3.65 8.82 12.70
N ARG A 199 4.95 9.03 12.55
CA ARG A 199 5.57 10.35 12.36
C ARG A 199 5.70 10.61 10.87
N TYR A 200 5.34 11.80 10.44
CA TYR A 200 5.58 12.28 9.07
C TYR A 200 6.55 13.45 9.07
N SER A 201 7.31 13.58 7.98
CA SER A 201 8.12 14.76 7.66
C SER A 201 8.15 14.99 6.17
N THR A 202 8.15 16.24 5.72
CA THR A 202 8.32 16.57 4.30
C THR A 202 9.79 16.59 3.89
N ALA A 203 10.04 16.26 2.62
CA ALA A 203 11.36 16.32 1.99
C ALA A 203 11.24 16.77 0.53
N ASP A 204 12.28 17.45 0.05
CA ASP A 204 12.32 17.99 -1.30
C ASP A 204 12.36 16.88 -2.37
N LEU A 205 11.66 17.11 -3.50
CA LEU A 205 11.88 16.40 -4.76
C LEU A 205 12.13 17.40 -5.88
N THR A 206 11.09 17.86 -6.57
CA THR A 206 11.16 19.00 -7.52
C THR A 206 10.70 20.30 -6.86
N ALA A 207 9.73 20.21 -5.94
CA ALA A 207 9.41 21.27 -4.99
C ALA A 207 10.57 21.45 -3.99
N ARG A 208 10.68 22.67 -3.48
CA ARG A 208 11.71 23.11 -2.51
C ARG A 208 11.05 23.78 -1.32
N ALA A 209 11.44 23.37 -0.11
CA ALA A 209 10.98 24.00 1.13
C ALA A 209 11.32 25.50 1.16
N GLY A 210 10.40 26.33 1.63
CA GLY A 210 10.51 27.79 1.66
C GLY A 210 10.21 28.48 0.33
N VAL A 211 10.03 27.74 -0.76
CA VAL A 211 9.62 28.26 -2.07
C VAL A 211 8.23 27.75 -2.44
N HIS A 212 8.06 26.43 -2.48
CA HIS A 212 6.82 25.78 -2.95
C HIS A 212 5.96 25.23 -1.80
N TYR A 213 6.57 24.98 -0.64
CA TYR A 213 5.89 24.52 0.56
C TYR A 213 6.70 24.92 1.80
N GLU A 214 6.08 25.01 2.97
CA GLU A 214 6.82 25.12 4.24
C GLU A 214 7.16 23.72 4.78
N ALA A 215 8.39 23.52 5.26
CA ALA A 215 8.79 22.26 5.86
C ALA A 215 7.87 21.90 7.04
N ALA A 216 7.33 20.69 7.03
CA ALA A 216 6.31 20.24 7.98
C ALA A 216 6.67 18.85 8.52
N SER A 217 6.39 18.65 9.81
CA SER A 217 6.50 17.34 10.45
C SER A 217 5.50 17.22 11.58
N GLY A 218 5.13 16.00 11.93
CA GLY A 218 4.19 15.77 13.02
C GLY A 218 3.87 14.30 13.23
N GLU A 219 2.87 14.04 14.05
CA GLU A 219 2.32 12.70 14.28
C GLU A 219 0.91 12.59 13.72
N LEU A 220 0.61 11.46 13.08
CA LEU A 220 -0.72 11.08 12.65
C LEU A 220 -1.08 9.75 13.30
N LYS A 221 -2.24 9.72 13.95
CA LYS A 221 -2.81 8.50 14.54
C LYS A 221 -3.96 8.02 13.67
N PHE A 222 -3.88 6.77 13.24
CA PHE A 222 -4.99 6.00 12.70
C PHE A 222 -5.60 5.18 13.83
N PRO A 223 -6.81 5.52 14.31
CA PRO A 223 -7.53 4.66 15.24
C PRO A 223 -7.81 3.26 14.66
N PRO A 224 -8.17 2.29 15.51
CA PRO A 224 -8.73 1.02 15.05
C PRO A 224 -9.83 1.22 14.01
N ASN A 225 -9.79 0.44 12.94
CA ASN A 225 -10.71 0.43 11.81
C ASN A 225 -10.79 1.74 11.00
N VAL A 226 -9.84 2.67 11.19
CA VAL A 226 -9.75 3.91 10.42
C VAL A 226 -8.55 3.84 9.48
N SER A 227 -8.81 3.93 8.17
CA SER A 227 -7.79 3.85 7.13
C SER A 227 -7.41 5.20 6.52
N THR A 228 -8.07 6.30 6.89
CA THR A 228 -7.77 7.63 6.36
C THR A 228 -7.44 8.62 7.47
N GLY A 229 -6.57 9.58 7.15
CA GLY A 229 -6.23 10.70 8.02
C GLY A 229 -5.78 11.88 7.18
N THR A 230 -5.77 13.07 7.76
CA THR A 230 -5.33 14.29 7.06
C THR A 230 -4.21 14.97 7.83
N VAL A 231 -3.30 15.60 7.08
CA VAL A 231 -2.28 16.48 7.63
C VAL A 231 -2.31 17.82 6.89
N PRO A 232 -2.23 18.96 7.61
CA PRO A 232 -2.16 20.26 6.96
C PRO A 232 -0.76 20.50 6.40
N LEU A 233 -0.70 21.11 5.21
CA LEU A 233 0.55 21.57 4.61
C LEU A 233 0.37 23.00 4.13
N ARG A 234 1.33 23.88 4.44
CA ARG A 234 1.36 25.26 3.92
C ARG A 234 1.99 25.26 2.54
N LEU A 235 1.25 25.76 1.56
CA LEU A 235 1.62 25.84 0.15
C LEU A 235 1.49 27.31 -0.27
N PRO A 236 2.59 28.08 -0.28
CA PRO A 236 2.59 29.45 -0.79
C PRO A 236 2.14 29.45 -2.26
N ASP A 237 1.17 30.31 -2.56
CA ASP A 237 0.70 30.53 -3.93
C ASP A 237 1.76 31.30 -4.73
N ASN A 238 2.11 30.81 -5.92
CA ASN A 238 3.14 31.42 -6.77
C ASN A 238 2.60 31.72 -8.17
N PRO A 239 2.15 32.95 -8.44
CA PRO A 239 1.51 33.34 -9.70
C PRO A 239 2.41 33.25 -10.95
N THR A 240 3.69 32.95 -10.76
CA THR A 240 4.69 32.81 -11.83
C THR A 240 5.17 31.38 -12.01
N ALA A 241 4.59 30.42 -11.27
CA ALA A 241 4.89 29.01 -11.45
C ALA A 241 4.50 28.57 -12.86
N SER A 242 5.36 27.74 -13.45
CA SER A 242 5.23 27.32 -14.86
C SER A 242 4.89 25.85 -15.01
N ALA A 243 4.84 25.09 -13.90
CA ALA A 243 4.63 23.65 -13.91
C ALA A 243 4.27 23.13 -12.50
N ASP A 244 3.59 21.98 -12.47
CA ASP A 244 3.38 21.18 -11.26
C ASP A 244 4.72 20.76 -10.65
N THR A 245 4.79 20.73 -9.32
CA THR A 245 5.97 20.29 -8.58
C THR A 245 5.63 19.16 -7.62
N MET A 246 6.65 18.50 -7.07
CA MET A 246 6.48 17.34 -6.19
C MET A 246 7.35 17.47 -4.96
N LEU A 247 6.82 17.04 -3.83
CA LEU A 247 7.58 16.78 -2.60
C LEU A 247 7.34 15.34 -2.14
N ASN A 248 8.11 14.92 -1.15
CA ASN A 248 7.96 13.62 -0.54
C ASN A 248 7.46 13.74 0.90
N LEU A 249 6.51 12.88 1.28
CA LEU A 249 6.14 12.65 2.68
C LEU A 249 6.85 11.38 3.16
N VAL A 250 7.73 11.54 4.14
CA VAL A 250 8.52 10.46 4.74
C VAL A 250 7.81 10.00 6.01
N PHE A 251 7.49 8.71 6.10
CA PHE A 251 6.77 8.12 7.24
C PHE A 251 7.68 7.20 8.07
N ARG A 252 7.64 7.39 9.39
CA ARG A 252 8.39 6.61 10.37
C ARG A 252 7.50 6.19 11.53
N THR A 253 7.89 5.15 12.25
CA THR A 253 7.33 4.85 13.57
C THR A 253 7.78 5.91 14.59
N PRO A 254 7.12 6.06 15.76
CA PRO A 254 7.58 6.94 16.83
C PRO A 254 9.01 6.62 17.31
N GLY A 255 9.44 5.36 17.18
CA GLY A 255 10.80 4.90 17.45
C GLY A 255 11.81 5.17 16.33
N GLY A 256 11.41 5.82 15.24
CA GLY A 256 12.30 6.25 14.15
C GLY A 256 12.51 5.25 13.01
N ILE A 257 11.95 4.05 13.11
CA ILE A 257 12.02 3.02 12.05
C ILE A 257 11.24 3.53 10.82
N ALA A 258 11.86 3.44 9.64
CA ALA A 258 11.23 3.83 8.38
C ALA A 258 10.07 2.90 8.02
N ILE A 259 8.94 3.49 7.59
CA ILE A 259 7.76 2.77 7.09
C ILE A 259 7.78 2.81 5.56
N ASN A 260 7.61 4.00 4.99
CA ASN A 260 7.70 4.26 3.56
C ASN A 260 7.84 5.76 3.30
N GLU A 261 8.07 6.08 2.04
CA GLU A 261 7.95 7.43 1.50
C GLU A 261 6.76 7.47 0.52
N SER A 262 6.08 8.61 0.39
CA SER A 262 4.99 8.80 -0.57
C SER A 262 5.11 10.18 -1.21
N PRO A 263 5.26 10.27 -2.55
CA PRO A 263 5.27 11.55 -3.23
C PRO A 263 3.89 12.23 -3.15
N LEU A 264 3.90 13.55 -3.06
CA LEU A 264 2.76 14.44 -3.21
C LEU A 264 3.05 15.38 -4.38
N THR A 265 2.14 15.44 -5.35
CA THR A 265 2.16 16.45 -6.41
C THR A 265 1.39 17.68 -5.93
N ILE A 266 2.05 18.83 -6.04
CA ILE A 266 1.48 20.16 -5.92
C ILE A 266 1.11 20.60 -7.33
N LEU A 267 -0.19 20.78 -7.57
CA LEU A 267 -0.74 21.23 -8.83
C LEU A 267 -0.69 22.75 -8.88
N ASN A 268 -0.15 23.23 -9.99
CA ASN A 268 -0.12 24.64 -10.33
C ASN A 268 -1.45 25.01 -11.02
N ASP A 269 -2.20 25.94 -10.42
CA ASP A 269 -3.41 26.51 -11.04
C ASP A 269 -3.14 27.78 -11.84
N ASP A 270 -1.92 28.31 -11.80
CA ASP A 270 -1.57 29.51 -12.53
C ASP A 270 -1.39 29.28 -14.04
N PRO A 271 -1.90 30.20 -14.88
CA PRO A 271 -1.71 30.13 -16.33
C PRO A 271 -0.25 30.46 -16.69
N GLY A 272 0.62 29.46 -16.69
CA GLY A 272 2.01 29.62 -17.13
C GLY A 272 2.14 29.68 -18.66
N PHE A 273 2.82 30.70 -19.19
CA PHE A 273 3.28 30.76 -20.58
C PHE A 273 4.80 30.91 -20.65
N LEU A 274 5.48 30.05 -21.40
CA LEU A 274 6.89 30.23 -21.75
C LEU A 274 7.01 30.72 -23.20
N VAL A 275 7.79 31.78 -23.44
CA VAL A 275 8.24 32.14 -24.79
C VAL A 275 9.38 31.19 -25.14
N SER A 276 9.07 30.20 -25.96
CA SER A 276 9.98 29.10 -26.34
C SER A 276 10.87 29.44 -27.54
N GLU A 277 10.50 30.43 -28.35
CA GLU A 277 11.28 30.86 -29.51
C GLU A 277 10.91 32.30 -29.90
N LEU A 278 11.94 33.09 -30.22
CA LEU A 278 11.84 34.41 -30.84
C LEU A 278 12.56 34.32 -32.19
N PHE A 279 11.85 34.47 -33.29
CA PHE A 279 12.48 34.53 -34.60
C PHE A 279 11.87 35.59 -35.50
N LEU A 280 12.70 36.09 -36.42
CA LEU A 280 12.39 37.13 -37.40
C LEU A 280 12.33 36.47 -38.80
N PRO A 281 11.19 35.93 -39.24
CA PRO A 281 11.12 35.18 -40.50
C PRO A 281 11.46 36.02 -41.74
N ASP A 282 11.28 37.34 -41.68
CA ASP A 282 11.49 38.25 -42.82
C ASP A 282 12.02 39.64 -42.41
N GLN A 283 12.70 39.75 -41.25
CA GLN A 283 13.17 41.00 -40.63
C GLN A 283 12.07 42.04 -40.31
N LYS A 284 10.81 41.79 -40.64
CA LYS A 284 9.67 42.69 -40.38
C LYS A 284 8.62 42.09 -39.45
N THR A 285 8.73 40.80 -39.17
CA THR A 285 7.77 40.07 -38.35
C THR A 285 8.46 39.54 -37.10
N VAL A 286 7.82 39.67 -35.94
CA VAL A 286 8.24 38.98 -34.71
C VAL A 286 7.29 37.80 -34.49
N ALA A 287 7.82 36.58 -34.47
CA ALA A 287 7.06 35.40 -34.09
C ALA A 287 7.42 34.99 -32.66
N LEU A 288 6.41 34.84 -31.81
CA LEU A 288 6.53 34.34 -30.45
C LEU A 288 5.86 32.96 -30.38
N ARG A 289 6.62 31.96 -29.95
CA ARG A 289 6.06 30.63 -29.70
C ARG A 289 5.79 30.46 -28.21
N PHE A 290 4.52 30.35 -27.83
CA PHE A 290 4.13 30.07 -26.45
C PHE A 290 3.97 28.57 -26.21
N THR A 291 4.40 28.10 -25.04
CA THR A 291 4.06 26.76 -24.53
C THR A 291 3.45 26.90 -23.15
N GLY A 292 2.27 26.31 -22.90
CA GLY A 292 1.55 26.48 -21.63
C GLY A 292 0.05 26.13 -21.70
N ARG A 293 -0.66 26.29 -20.58
CA ARG A 293 -2.13 26.20 -20.50
C ARG A 293 -2.73 27.60 -20.28
N GLY A 294 -3.84 27.88 -20.97
CA GLY A 294 -4.59 29.15 -20.90
C GLY A 294 -4.59 29.92 -22.21
N THR A 295 -5.27 31.07 -22.23
CA THR A 295 -5.22 32.04 -23.35
C THR A 295 -4.24 33.16 -23.01
N PRO A 296 -3.16 33.34 -23.78
CA PRO A 296 -2.24 34.45 -23.53
C PRO A 296 -2.92 35.75 -23.98
N ASN A 297 -2.89 36.76 -23.12
CA ASN A 297 -3.19 38.13 -23.51
C ASN A 297 -1.88 38.81 -23.90
N LEU A 298 -1.75 39.18 -25.18
CA LEU A 298 -0.66 40.03 -25.65
C LEU A 298 -1.09 41.48 -25.67
N GLU A 299 -0.28 42.32 -25.06
CA GLU A 299 -0.43 43.76 -25.07
C GLU A 299 0.64 44.38 -25.96
N SER A 300 0.26 45.13 -27.00
CA SER A 300 1.23 45.94 -27.76
C SER A 300 1.37 47.32 -27.12
N SER A 301 2.61 47.81 -26.98
CA SER A 301 2.92 49.15 -26.50
C SER A 301 3.80 49.88 -27.51
N LYS A 302 3.52 51.16 -27.77
CA LYS A 302 4.33 52.03 -28.64
C LYS A 302 5.46 52.73 -27.88
N THR A 303 5.51 52.65 -26.55
CA THR A 303 6.40 53.47 -25.73
C THR A 303 7.47 52.69 -24.97
N LEU A 304 7.47 51.35 -25.05
CA LEU A 304 8.44 50.47 -24.37
C LEU A 304 8.62 50.74 -22.85
N GLU A 305 7.65 51.39 -22.21
CA GLU A 305 7.64 51.63 -20.77
C GLU A 305 6.79 50.53 -20.11
N GLU A 306 7.50 49.59 -19.49
CA GLU A 306 7.07 48.64 -18.45
C GLU A 306 6.04 47.57 -18.86
N TRP A 307 6.57 46.37 -19.16
CA TRP A 307 5.82 45.12 -19.07
C TRP A 307 5.79 44.66 -17.60
N LEU A 308 4.79 45.09 -16.84
CA LEU A 308 4.37 44.43 -15.61
C LEU A 308 3.06 43.71 -15.91
N ALA A 309 3.09 42.39 -15.90
CA ALA A 309 1.89 41.56 -16.01
C ALA A 309 1.09 41.66 -14.71
N TYR A 310 0.30 42.72 -14.54
CA TYR A 310 -0.88 42.68 -13.68
C TYR A 310 -1.86 43.83 -13.96
N GLU A 311 -3.14 43.47 -13.86
CA GLU A 311 -4.36 44.29 -13.78
C GLU A 311 -4.81 45.11 -15.00
N ARG A 312 -6.00 44.73 -15.47
CA ARG A 312 -6.84 45.39 -16.50
C ARG A 312 -6.75 46.92 -16.41
N GLN A 313 -6.12 47.53 -17.41
CA GLN A 313 -6.35 48.93 -17.74
C GLN A 313 -7.15 49.06 -19.05
N PRO A 314 -8.23 49.87 -19.10
CA PRO A 314 -9.18 49.86 -20.20
C PRO A 314 -8.75 50.69 -21.43
N SER A 315 -7.48 50.73 -21.78
CA SER A 315 -7.00 51.50 -22.94
C SER A 315 -6.06 50.76 -23.90
N LYS A 316 -5.80 49.46 -23.69
CA LYS A 316 -5.03 48.65 -24.63
C LYS A 316 -5.96 47.93 -25.60
N ARG A 317 -5.57 47.88 -26.89
CA ARG A 317 -6.19 46.99 -27.87
C ARG A 317 -5.77 45.57 -27.52
N GLU A 318 -6.57 44.90 -26.69
CA GLU A 318 -6.41 43.48 -26.39
C GLU A 318 -6.62 42.68 -27.68
N ILE A 319 -5.66 41.84 -28.05
CA ILE A 319 -5.87 40.79 -29.04
C ILE A 319 -6.22 39.53 -28.26
N LEU A 320 -7.52 39.22 -28.18
CA LEU A 320 -8.00 37.96 -27.64
C LEU A 320 -7.72 36.85 -28.65
N VAL A 321 -6.88 35.89 -28.28
CA VAL A 321 -6.63 34.69 -29.10
C VAL A 321 -7.69 33.63 -28.76
N PRO A 322 -8.44 33.07 -29.73
CA PRO A 322 -9.48 32.09 -29.44
C PRO A 322 -8.93 30.81 -28.80
N ASP A 323 -9.77 30.20 -27.98
CA ASP A 323 -9.55 28.93 -27.28
C ASP A 323 -9.17 27.78 -28.25
N THR A 324 -8.01 27.17 -28.06
CA THR A 324 -7.53 26.01 -28.84
C THR A 324 -7.36 24.79 -27.93
N THR A 325 -8.45 24.35 -27.31
CA THR A 325 -8.49 22.98 -26.78
C THR A 325 -8.44 21.98 -27.93
N ARG A 326 -7.25 21.40 -28.14
CA ARG A 326 -6.85 20.25 -28.97
C ARG A 326 -6.32 20.54 -30.38
N SER A 327 -5.04 20.15 -30.52
CA SER A 327 -4.37 19.62 -31.73
C SER A 327 -4.56 20.42 -33.00
N ASP A 328 -3.75 21.46 -33.19
CA ASP A 328 -2.61 21.43 -34.11
C ASP A 328 -2.02 22.85 -34.19
N MET A 329 -0.76 22.93 -34.60
CA MET A 329 0.08 24.13 -34.57
C MET A 329 -0.57 25.37 -35.19
N GLU A 330 -0.46 26.52 -34.53
CA GLU A 330 -0.64 27.82 -35.19
C GLU A 330 0.53 28.76 -34.90
N PHE A 331 1.09 29.34 -35.96
CA PHE A 331 2.10 30.39 -35.94
C PHE A 331 1.38 31.74 -35.84
N PHE A 332 1.77 32.60 -34.91
CA PHE A 332 1.27 33.97 -34.85
C PHE A 332 2.29 34.93 -35.48
N THR A 333 1.99 35.40 -36.69
CA THR A 333 2.77 36.41 -37.41
C THR A 333 2.23 37.81 -37.10
N PHE A 334 3.06 38.68 -36.53
CA PHE A 334 2.75 40.10 -36.35
C PHE A 334 3.62 40.94 -37.28
N THR A 335 3.01 41.71 -38.18
CA THR A 335 3.74 42.71 -38.96
C THR A 335 4.16 43.86 -38.04
N VAL A 336 5.46 44.06 -37.88
CA VAL A 336 6.00 45.27 -37.26
C VAL A 336 5.99 46.35 -38.34
N GLU A 337 5.03 47.27 -38.27
CA GLU A 337 5.12 48.53 -39.04
C GLU A 337 6.08 49.48 -38.30
N GLU A 338 7.01 50.07 -39.07
CA GLU A 338 7.99 51.07 -38.59
C GLU A 338 7.37 52.26 -37.85
#